data_AF-A0AAX4KD08-F1
#
_entry.id   AF-A0AAX4KD08-F1
#
_cell.length_a   1.000
_cell.length_b   1.000
_cell.length_c   1.000
_cell.angle_alpha   90.00
_cell.angle_beta   90.00
_cell.angle_gamma   90.00
#
_symmetry.space_group_name_H-M   'P 1'
#
loop_
_entity.id
_entity.type
_entity.pdbx_description
1 polymer ?
#
loop_
_entity_poly.entity_id
_entity_poly.type
_entity_poly.pdbx_seq_one_letter_code
_entity_poly.pdbx_strand_id
1 'polypeptide(L)'
;MPKNDSLTKETSILVVGAGVFGLSTALHLSRAGYKEITVIDPHPVPSPLSAATDINKIIRTEYHIPLYGGLAREAYTAWNNDQLFKPHFHKVGWFTGAAGDDTRGHEIVAKIWANIKADGVKTNAKQITCGDDLKKIVTQTSGSQKLDRWIGIFNPEAGWAHSGNALIAVANELKLRGVRFIHGNDGTFESLHKDSRGEVNGIAAVSGRHIPAERVILAMGASTGSRIEVKDMLRAYGYALAMIQLEPQEALLYKDMPCLHSKTHGYIFEPSVDGRLKFALPGRYAWYGKSDVSRPEALVSSYNNLPSECIAEMRELLSMFLPQLADRSFCYSQLCWDADSADDNFLISFRPESGKVLMATGGSYHGFKFFPTIGRHVVAALEGKLSQEAREAWAWRPELSSKYHTRGAGETRVLDRSGQAEGISSRTSRL
;
A
#
# COMPACT_ATOMS: atom_id res chain seq x y z
N MET A 1 -23.82 15.45 -9.60
CA MET A 1 -23.48 15.00 -8.23
C MET A 1 -24.78 14.91 -7.45
N PRO A 2 -25.08 13.80 -6.75
CA PRO A 2 -26.26 13.75 -5.89
C PRO A 2 -26.15 14.85 -4.82
N LYS A 3 -27.26 15.58 -4.58
CA LYS A 3 -27.33 16.67 -3.60
C LYS A 3 -26.96 16.13 -2.21
N ASN A 4 -26.08 16.87 -1.55
CA ASN A 4 -25.39 16.52 -0.32
C ASN A 4 -26.22 16.79 0.95
N ASP A 5 -27.52 17.06 0.79
CA ASP A 5 -28.38 17.73 1.78
C ASP A 5 -28.82 16.82 2.95
N SER A 6 -28.21 15.64 3.13
CA SER A 6 -28.60 14.63 4.14
C SER A 6 -27.49 14.14 5.07
N LEU A 7 -26.25 14.60 4.92
CA LEU A 7 -25.15 14.19 5.82
C LEU A 7 -25.11 15.08 7.07
N THR A 8 -25.62 14.55 8.18
CA THR A 8 -25.43 15.13 9.53
C THR A 8 -24.38 14.34 10.32
N LYS A 9 -23.95 14.82 11.51
CA LYS A 9 -22.96 14.10 12.34
C LYS A 9 -23.53 12.87 13.03
N GLU A 10 -24.84 12.72 12.98
CA GLU A 10 -25.63 11.58 13.42
C GLU A 10 -25.82 10.52 12.31
N THR A 11 -25.45 10.84 11.07
CA THR A 11 -25.52 9.88 9.94
C THR A 11 -24.78 8.61 10.31
N SER A 12 -25.46 7.47 10.18
CA SER A 12 -24.86 6.15 10.36
C SER A 12 -23.95 5.77 9.19
N ILE A 13 -22.66 5.55 9.49
CA ILE A 13 -21.64 5.26 8.49
C ILE A 13 -21.00 3.91 8.78
N LEU A 14 -21.07 3.02 7.80
CA LEU A 14 -20.43 1.72 7.82
C LEU A 14 -19.16 1.75 6.96
N VAL A 15 -18.02 1.40 7.54
CA VAL A 15 -16.74 1.22 6.86
C VAL A 15 -16.44 -0.26 6.74
N VAL A 16 -16.28 -0.75 5.50
CA VAL A 16 -16.04 -2.15 5.19
C VAL A 16 -14.55 -2.36 4.87
N GLY A 17 -13.85 -3.05 5.77
CA GLY A 17 -12.41 -3.26 5.78
C GLY A 17 -11.73 -2.45 6.88
N ALA A 18 -10.95 -3.10 7.75
CA ALA A 18 -10.19 -2.49 8.84
C ALA A 18 -8.68 -2.44 8.53
N GLY A 19 -8.33 -2.20 7.27
CA GLY A 19 -6.97 -1.90 6.81
C GLY A 19 -6.67 -0.40 6.82
N VAL A 20 -5.66 0.01 6.04
CA VAL A 20 -5.18 1.41 5.94
C VAL A 20 -6.31 2.40 5.64
N PHE A 21 -7.01 2.21 4.52
CA PHE A 21 -8.04 3.15 4.09
C PHE A 21 -9.23 3.16 5.05
N GLY A 22 -9.66 2.00 5.54
CA GLY A 22 -10.80 1.90 6.44
C GLY A 22 -10.53 2.50 7.82
N LEU A 23 -9.43 2.12 8.47
CA LEU A 23 -9.07 2.68 9.78
C LEU A 23 -8.78 4.18 9.71
N SER A 24 -8.09 4.64 8.66
CA SER A 24 -7.88 6.08 8.47
C SER A 24 -9.21 6.81 8.28
N THR A 25 -10.10 6.28 7.43
CA THR A 25 -11.44 6.84 7.23
C THR A 25 -12.22 6.94 8.53
N ALA A 26 -12.29 5.85 9.31
CA ALA A 26 -12.98 5.84 10.60
C ALA A 26 -12.38 6.87 11.58
N LEU A 27 -11.04 6.98 11.63
CA LEU A 27 -10.35 7.95 12.49
C LEU A 27 -10.73 9.37 12.13
N HIS A 28 -10.73 9.70 10.84
CA HIS A 28 -11.06 11.04 10.36
C HIS A 28 -12.56 11.35 10.43
N LEU A 29 -13.44 10.36 10.26
CA LEU A 29 -14.87 10.51 10.55
C LEU A 29 -15.10 10.87 12.02
N SER A 30 -14.46 10.12 12.93
CA SER A 30 -14.57 10.36 14.37
C SER A 30 -14.00 11.73 14.76
N ARG A 31 -12.83 12.11 14.23
CA ARG A 31 -12.23 13.45 14.41
C ARG A 31 -13.11 14.57 13.83
N ALA A 32 -13.82 14.30 12.74
CA ALA A 32 -14.78 15.24 12.14
C ALA A 32 -16.13 15.27 12.85
N GLY A 33 -16.30 14.53 13.96
CA GLY A 33 -17.45 14.59 14.85
C GLY A 33 -18.59 13.61 14.54
N TYR A 34 -18.46 12.74 13.53
CA TYR A 34 -19.45 11.71 13.25
C TYR A 34 -19.55 10.73 14.43
N LYS A 35 -20.78 10.39 14.82
CA LYS A 35 -21.06 9.62 16.05
C LYS A 35 -21.32 8.15 15.79
N GLU A 36 -22.07 7.83 14.74
CA GLU A 36 -22.53 6.48 14.43
C GLU A 36 -21.61 5.80 13.41
N ILE A 37 -20.41 5.39 13.85
CA ILE A 37 -19.41 4.75 12.99
C ILE A 37 -19.28 3.27 13.36
N THR A 38 -19.45 2.40 12.37
CA THR A 38 -19.15 0.98 12.47
C THR A 38 -18.08 0.59 11.47
N VAL A 39 -17.08 -0.18 11.90
CA VAL A 39 -16.05 -0.78 11.05
C VAL A 39 -16.22 -2.30 11.08
N ILE A 40 -16.28 -2.92 9.90
CA ILE A 40 -16.30 -4.38 9.78
C ILE A 40 -15.05 -4.90 9.07
N ASP A 41 -14.54 -6.06 9.48
CA ASP A 41 -13.47 -6.79 8.80
C ASP A 41 -13.58 -8.29 9.10
N PRO A 42 -13.17 -9.20 8.20
CA PRO A 42 -13.16 -10.63 8.52
C PRO A 42 -12.33 -10.96 9.77
N HIS A 43 -11.31 -10.16 10.08
CA HIS A 43 -10.38 -10.40 11.19
C HIS A 43 -10.34 -9.22 12.18
N PRO A 44 -9.97 -9.47 13.45
CA PRO A 44 -9.58 -8.40 14.36
C PRO A 44 -8.39 -7.59 13.82
N VAL A 45 -8.28 -6.31 14.20
CA VAL A 45 -7.12 -5.48 13.86
C VAL A 45 -5.90 -5.93 14.69
N PRO A 46 -4.71 -6.10 14.07
CA PRO A 46 -4.42 -5.92 12.66
C PRO A 46 -4.82 -7.16 11.84
N SER A 47 -5.58 -6.96 10.76
CA SER A 47 -6.03 -8.06 9.90
C SER A 47 -4.81 -8.71 9.23
N PRO A 48 -4.63 -10.04 9.29
CA PRO A 48 -3.51 -10.73 8.63
C PRO A 48 -3.54 -10.57 7.11
N LEU A 49 -4.70 -10.21 6.55
CA LEU A 49 -4.89 -9.96 5.11
C LEU A 49 -4.55 -8.52 4.70
N SER A 50 -4.34 -7.61 5.67
CA SER A 50 -4.00 -6.23 5.34
C SER A 50 -2.57 -6.15 4.82
N ALA A 51 -2.37 -5.51 3.67
CA ALA A 51 -1.05 -5.23 3.11
C ALA A 51 -0.10 -4.48 4.07
N ALA A 52 -0.67 -3.82 5.08
CA ALA A 52 0.04 -3.02 6.07
C ALA A 52 0.29 -3.76 7.40
N THR A 53 -0.23 -4.98 7.58
CA THR A 53 0.13 -5.85 8.71
C THR A 53 1.52 -6.41 8.46
N ASP A 54 2.51 -5.58 8.78
CA ASP A 54 3.90 -5.74 8.41
C ASP A 54 4.76 -5.00 9.44
N ILE A 55 6.05 -5.32 9.51
CA ILE A 55 6.98 -4.72 10.48
C ILE A 55 7.45 -3.32 10.07
N ASN A 56 7.44 -3.01 8.78
CA ASN A 56 7.87 -1.70 8.27
C ASN A 56 7.31 -1.38 6.87
N LYS A 57 7.13 -0.10 6.55
CA LYS A 57 6.82 0.39 5.19
C LYS A 57 7.49 1.76 4.98
N ILE A 58 7.91 2.04 3.74
CA ILE A 58 8.64 3.26 3.39
C ILE A 58 7.74 4.50 3.53
N ILE A 59 8.25 5.52 4.24
CA ILE A 59 7.69 6.86 4.33
C ILE A 59 8.64 7.83 3.63
N ARG A 60 8.17 8.45 2.53
CA ARG A 60 8.96 9.37 1.69
C ARG A 60 8.04 10.28 0.90
N THR A 61 8.56 11.42 0.43
CA THR A 61 7.77 12.50 -0.22
C THR A 61 8.00 12.59 -1.73
N GLU A 62 9.01 11.90 -2.26
CA GLU A 62 9.47 12.03 -3.64
C GLU A 62 8.64 11.21 -4.61
N TYR A 63 7.87 11.84 -5.48
CA TYR A 63 6.95 11.17 -6.41
C TYR A 63 7.15 11.58 -7.86
N HIS A 64 6.89 10.64 -8.77
CA HIS A 64 6.89 10.90 -10.22
C HIS A 64 5.56 11.51 -10.70
N ILE A 65 4.50 11.44 -9.89
CA ILE A 65 3.19 12.08 -10.11
C ILE A 65 3.08 13.26 -9.12
N PRO A 66 2.93 14.51 -9.58
CA PRO A 66 2.91 15.71 -8.72
C PRO A 66 1.88 15.67 -7.58
N LEU A 67 0.63 15.28 -7.86
CA LEU A 67 -0.45 15.13 -6.86
C LEU A 67 0.03 14.37 -5.61
N TYR A 68 0.71 13.24 -5.79
CA TYR A 68 1.18 12.42 -4.69
C TYR A 68 2.37 13.02 -3.94
N GLY A 69 3.16 13.89 -4.57
CA GLY A 69 4.19 14.66 -3.87
C GLY A 69 3.57 15.54 -2.78
N GLY A 70 2.51 16.28 -3.13
CA GLY A 70 1.72 17.09 -2.20
C GLY A 70 1.15 16.27 -1.05
N LEU A 71 0.39 15.23 -1.39
CA LEU A 71 -0.23 14.33 -0.40
C LEU A 71 0.80 13.66 0.51
N ALA A 72 1.99 13.35 -0.02
CA ALA A 72 3.01 12.67 0.76
C ALA A 72 3.69 13.62 1.75
N ARG A 73 3.80 14.92 1.43
CA ARG A 73 4.25 15.94 2.39
C ARG A 73 3.22 16.16 3.50
N GLU A 74 1.93 16.14 3.17
CA GLU A 74 0.87 16.21 4.17
C GLU A 74 0.94 15.00 5.12
N ALA A 75 1.07 13.80 4.56
CA ALA A 75 1.23 12.58 5.34
C ALA A 75 2.52 12.59 6.17
N TYR A 76 3.64 13.04 5.59
CA TYR A 76 4.91 13.19 6.30
C TYR A 76 4.78 14.14 7.49
N THR A 77 4.07 15.27 7.33
CA THR A 77 3.80 16.21 8.42
C THR A 77 3.03 15.52 9.55
N ALA A 78 2.02 14.72 9.22
CA ALA A 78 1.26 13.96 10.20
C ALA A 78 2.09 12.87 10.89
N TRP A 79 2.93 12.12 10.16
CA TRP A 79 3.88 11.16 10.74
C TRP A 79 4.87 11.80 11.72
N ASN A 80 5.12 13.11 11.60
CA ASN A 80 6.02 13.83 12.50
C ASN A 80 5.34 14.41 13.73
N ASN A 81 4.08 14.81 13.60
CA ASN A 81 3.43 15.73 14.53
C ASN A 81 2.19 15.15 15.22
N ASP A 82 1.48 14.23 14.57
CA ASP A 82 0.31 13.58 15.16
C ASP A 82 0.79 12.54 16.19
N GLN A 83 0.36 12.71 17.45
CA GLN A 83 0.80 11.87 18.57
C GLN A 83 0.47 10.38 18.39
N LEU A 84 -0.55 10.07 17.58
CA LEU A 84 -0.93 8.69 17.29
C LEU A 84 0.04 8.02 16.30
N PHE A 85 0.65 8.79 15.41
CA PHE A 85 1.49 8.27 14.32
C PHE A 85 2.99 8.45 14.57
N LYS A 86 3.37 9.54 15.24
CA LYS A 86 4.76 9.90 15.55
C LYS A 86 5.57 8.77 16.20
N PRO A 87 5.05 8.00 17.17
CA PRO A 87 5.81 6.92 17.80
C PRO A 87 6.19 5.78 16.86
N HIS A 88 5.56 5.70 15.68
CA HIS A 88 5.77 4.63 14.73
C HIS A 88 6.66 5.02 13.56
N PHE A 89 7.09 6.28 13.43
CA PHE A 89 7.91 6.74 12.32
C PHE A 89 9.39 6.83 12.69
N HIS A 90 10.23 6.19 11.89
CA HIS A 90 11.68 6.11 12.04
C HIS A 90 12.35 6.86 10.89
N LYS A 91 12.99 7.98 11.20
CA LYS A 91 13.71 8.84 10.25
C LYS A 91 15.15 8.39 10.07
N VAL A 92 15.33 7.34 9.29
CA VAL A 92 16.66 6.76 9.02
C VAL A 92 17.20 7.11 7.65
N GLY A 93 16.46 7.91 6.88
CA GLY A 93 16.76 8.23 5.50
C GLY A 93 16.24 7.19 4.51
N TRP A 94 16.25 7.58 3.24
CA TRP A 94 15.84 6.73 2.13
C TRP A 94 16.66 7.04 0.89
N PHE A 95 17.25 6.01 0.30
CA PHE A 95 17.84 6.06 -1.02
C PHE A 95 16.87 5.46 -2.03
N THR A 96 16.70 6.12 -3.17
CA THR A 96 16.11 5.51 -4.35
C THR A 96 16.97 5.72 -5.58
N GLY A 97 17.23 4.65 -6.33
CA GLY A 97 18.09 4.73 -7.49
C GLY A 97 17.93 3.59 -8.47
N ALA A 98 18.81 3.58 -9.45
CA ALA A 98 18.87 2.59 -10.51
C ALA A 98 20.32 2.38 -10.94
N ALA A 99 20.59 1.19 -11.48
CA ALA A 99 21.89 0.82 -12.03
C ALA A 99 22.17 1.60 -13.32
N GLY A 100 23.45 1.79 -13.66
CA GLY A 100 23.85 2.65 -14.77
C GLY A 100 23.34 2.23 -16.15
N ASP A 101 23.00 0.96 -16.34
CA ASP A 101 22.42 0.37 -17.55
C ASP A 101 20.87 0.30 -17.52
N ASP A 102 20.25 0.64 -16.39
CA ASP A 102 18.79 0.66 -16.20
C ASP A 102 18.19 1.99 -16.69
N THR A 103 17.99 2.06 -18.01
CA THR A 103 17.45 3.25 -18.70
C THR A 103 16.07 3.65 -18.13
N ARG A 104 15.20 2.67 -17.88
CA ARG A 104 13.86 2.91 -17.32
C ARG A 104 13.95 3.47 -15.90
N GLY A 105 14.82 2.89 -15.07
CA GLY A 105 15.07 3.38 -13.72
C GLY A 105 15.60 4.82 -13.72
N HIS A 106 16.53 5.13 -14.62
CA HIS A 106 17.05 6.49 -14.81
C HIS A 106 15.96 7.51 -15.17
N GLU A 107 15.09 7.19 -16.12
CA GLU A 107 13.97 8.07 -16.50
C GLU A 107 13.04 8.37 -15.31
N ILE A 108 12.72 7.35 -14.51
CA ILE A 108 11.88 7.52 -13.32
C ILE A 108 12.58 8.40 -12.28
N VAL A 109 13.86 8.16 -12.00
CA VAL A 109 14.66 8.96 -11.05
C VAL A 109 14.74 10.41 -11.53
N ALA A 110 15.00 10.64 -12.82
CA ALA A 110 15.07 11.97 -13.41
C ALA A 110 13.72 12.71 -13.29
N LYS A 111 12.60 12.03 -13.56
CA LYS A 111 11.25 12.60 -13.41
C LYS A 111 10.93 12.97 -11.96
N ILE A 112 11.30 12.10 -11.01
CA ILE A 112 11.16 12.40 -9.58
C ILE A 112 11.96 13.66 -9.21
N TRP A 113 13.22 13.74 -9.64
CA TRP A 113 14.06 14.90 -9.34
C TRP A 113 13.54 16.19 -9.99
N ALA A 114 13.03 16.11 -11.21
CA ALA A 114 12.38 17.23 -11.89
C ALA A 114 11.17 17.74 -11.10
N ASN A 115 10.32 16.84 -10.60
CA ASN A 115 9.16 17.21 -9.78
C ASN A 115 9.58 17.87 -8.47
N ILE A 116 10.60 17.35 -7.77
CA ILE A 116 11.13 17.96 -6.54
C ILE A 116 11.55 19.42 -6.80
N LYS A 117 12.25 19.67 -7.91
CA LYS A 117 12.67 21.03 -8.29
C LYS A 117 11.50 21.93 -8.67
N ALA A 118 10.55 21.42 -9.45
CA ALA A 118 9.40 22.18 -9.93
C ALA A 118 8.46 22.59 -8.79
N ASP A 119 8.36 21.76 -7.76
CA ASP A 119 7.49 21.97 -6.61
C ASP A 119 7.97 23.10 -5.67
N GLY A 120 9.23 23.53 -5.78
CA GLY A 120 9.77 24.69 -5.07
C GLY A 120 9.88 24.55 -3.54
N VAL A 121 9.45 23.42 -2.98
CA VAL A 121 9.53 23.13 -1.55
C VAL A 121 10.98 22.83 -1.16
N LYS A 122 11.47 23.50 -0.12
CA LYS A 122 12.80 23.24 0.45
C LYS A 122 12.91 21.79 0.90
N THR A 123 13.92 21.08 0.38
CA THR A 123 14.20 19.68 0.73
C THR A 123 15.67 19.49 1.08
N ASN A 124 15.95 18.54 1.96
CA ASN A 124 17.30 18.06 2.27
C ASN A 124 17.73 16.90 1.35
N ALA A 125 16.89 16.53 0.37
CA ALA A 125 17.20 15.48 -0.59
C ALA A 125 18.36 15.90 -1.52
N LYS A 126 19.22 14.93 -1.85
CA LYS A 126 20.41 15.11 -2.69
C LYS A 126 20.38 14.12 -3.84
N GLN A 127 20.89 14.53 -5.01
CA GLN A 127 21.18 13.58 -6.08
C GLN A 127 22.41 12.76 -5.70
N ILE A 128 22.34 11.48 -6.03
CA ILE A 128 23.47 10.57 -6.04
C ILE A 128 23.87 10.42 -7.51
N THR A 129 25.07 10.84 -7.86
CA THR A 129 25.57 10.82 -9.24
C THR A 129 26.53 9.67 -9.52
N CYS A 130 27.03 9.00 -8.48
CA CYS A 130 27.80 7.77 -8.58
C CYS A 130 27.62 6.90 -7.32
N GLY A 131 27.98 5.62 -7.45
CA GLY A 131 27.87 4.65 -6.35
C GLY A 131 28.68 5.00 -5.11
N ASP A 132 29.85 5.62 -5.28
CA ASP A 132 30.73 5.96 -4.16
C ASP A 132 30.09 6.95 -3.18
N ASP A 133 29.26 7.86 -3.69
CA ASP A 133 28.54 8.79 -2.82
C ASP A 133 27.46 8.08 -2.00
N LEU A 134 26.79 7.07 -2.57
CA LEU A 134 25.89 6.21 -1.82
C LEU A 134 26.65 5.42 -0.74
N LYS A 135 27.80 4.82 -1.07
CA LYS A 135 28.60 4.03 -0.12
C LYS A 135 29.12 4.85 1.06
N LYS A 136 29.41 6.14 0.84
CA LYS A 136 29.78 7.08 1.93
C LYS A 136 28.61 7.37 2.86
N ILE A 137 27.39 7.42 2.32
CA ILE A 137 26.16 7.70 3.08
C ILE A 137 25.67 6.44 3.80
N VAL A 138 25.74 5.29 3.13
CA VAL A 138 25.29 3.98 3.63
C VAL A 138 26.48 3.03 3.65
N THR A 139 27.24 3.08 4.74
CA THR A 139 28.51 2.35 4.89
C THR A 139 28.34 0.83 4.80
N GLN A 140 27.16 0.30 5.12
CA GLN A 140 26.79 -1.12 4.98
C GLN A 140 26.83 -1.60 3.52
N THR A 141 26.78 -0.69 2.56
CA THR A 141 26.86 -0.98 1.12
C THR A 141 28.28 -0.88 0.54
N SER A 142 29.27 -0.51 1.37
CA SER A 142 30.66 -0.25 0.93
C SER A 142 31.33 -1.44 0.22
N GLY A 143 30.96 -2.68 0.57
CA GLY A 143 31.47 -3.89 -0.05
C GLY A 143 30.87 -4.21 -1.44
N SER A 144 29.87 -3.45 -1.92
CA SER A 144 29.24 -3.73 -3.21
C SER A 144 29.95 -3.07 -4.38
N GLN A 145 30.44 -3.88 -5.32
CA GLN A 145 30.96 -3.41 -6.62
C GLN A 145 29.83 -3.12 -7.62
N LYS A 146 28.64 -3.70 -7.42
CA LYS A 146 27.49 -3.52 -8.32
C LYS A 146 26.91 -2.10 -8.25
N LEU A 147 27.27 -1.32 -7.23
CA LEU A 147 26.76 0.04 -7.04
C LEU A 147 27.54 1.12 -7.80
N ASP A 148 28.73 0.85 -8.34
CA ASP A 148 29.67 1.88 -8.83
C ASP A 148 29.05 2.86 -9.82
N ARG A 149 28.18 2.35 -10.71
CA ARG A 149 27.49 3.12 -11.76
C ARG A 149 26.07 3.56 -11.40
N TRP A 150 25.68 3.46 -10.14
CA TRP A 150 24.33 3.84 -9.73
C TRP A 150 24.16 5.34 -9.61
N ILE A 151 22.97 5.78 -9.99
CA ILE A 151 22.48 7.13 -9.71
C ILE A 151 21.19 7.05 -8.90
N GLY A 152 20.84 8.16 -8.25
CA GLY A 152 19.63 8.18 -7.45
C GLY A 152 19.37 9.48 -6.74
N ILE A 153 18.51 9.38 -5.73
CA ILE A 153 18.13 10.45 -4.83
C ILE A 153 18.24 9.87 -3.42
N PHE A 154 18.93 10.58 -2.54
CA PHE A 154 18.94 10.29 -1.12
C PHE A 154 18.20 11.38 -0.36
N ASN A 155 17.20 11.01 0.43
CA ASN A 155 16.52 11.92 1.35
C ASN A 155 16.78 11.52 2.80
N PRO A 156 17.51 12.33 3.60
CA PRO A 156 17.77 12.04 5.01
C PRO A 156 16.53 12.17 5.91
N GLU A 157 15.50 12.90 5.48
CA GLU A 157 14.28 13.11 6.26
C GLU A 157 13.27 11.97 6.12
N ALA A 158 13.41 11.15 5.08
CA ALA A 158 12.57 9.98 4.83
C ALA A 158 12.95 8.82 5.77
N GLY A 159 12.24 7.70 5.63
CA GLY A 159 12.57 6.49 6.38
C GLY A 159 11.46 5.46 6.26
N TRP A 160 11.07 4.87 7.39
CA TRP A 160 10.03 3.86 7.45
C TRP A 160 9.14 4.04 8.67
N ALA A 161 7.93 3.48 8.63
CA ALA A 161 7.08 3.41 9.80
C ALA A 161 6.68 1.98 10.13
N HIS A 162 6.57 1.68 11.42
CA HIS A 162 6.14 0.38 11.92
C HIS A 162 4.64 0.18 11.64
N SER A 163 4.34 -0.42 10.49
CA SER A 163 2.99 -0.35 9.91
C SER A 163 1.94 -1.12 10.72
N GLY A 164 2.24 -2.34 11.19
CA GLY A 164 1.32 -3.12 12.03
C GLY A 164 0.97 -2.41 13.34
N ASN A 165 1.97 -1.87 14.04
CA ASN A 165 1.76 -1.12 15.28
C ASN A 165 0.95 0.17 15.06
N ALA A 166 1.17 0.86 13.94
CA ALA A 166 0.33 2.02 13.59
C ALA A 166 -1.14 1.64 13.39
N LEU A 167 -1.43 0.51 12.70
CA LEU A 167 -2.81 0.03 12.55
C LEU A 167 -3.46 -0.27 13.92
N ILE A 168 -2.71 -0.95 14.80
CA ILE A 168 -3.15 -1.28 16.16
C ILE A 168 -3.45 -0.01 16.96
N ALA A 169 -2.54 0.97 16.93
CA ALA A 169 -2.70 2.22 17.65
C ALA A 169 -3.96 2.97 17.21
N VAL A 170 -4.19 3.08 15.89
CA VAL A 170 -5.41 3.70 15.36
C VAL A 170 -6.67 2.95 15.75
N ALA A 171 -6.69 1.62 15.68
CA ALA A 171 -7.86 0.85 16.09
C ALA A 171 -8.16 0.98 17.59
N ASN A 172 -7.13 1.04 18.44
CA ASN A 172 -7.31 1.27 19.88
C ASN A 172 -7.88 2.67 20.15
N GLU A 173 -7.34 3.69 19.50
CA GLU A 173 -7.88 5.06 19.59
C GLU A 173 -9.35 5.13 19.14
N LEU A 174 -9.70 4.43 18.06
CA LEU A 174 -11.07 4.34 17.57
C LEU A 174 -12.03 3.68 18.56
N LYS A 175 -11.60 2.59 19.21
CA LYS A 175 -12.38 1.94 20.28
C LYS A 175 -12.61 2.88 21.46
N LEU A 176 -11.59 3.62 21.89
CA LEU A 176 -11.71 4.63 22.95
C LEU A 176 -12.68 5.75 22.58
N ARG A 177 -12.80 6.06 21.29
CA ARG A 177 -13.75 7.04 20.73
C ARG A 177 -15.17 6.48 20.52
N GLY A 178 -15.43 5.22 20.88
CA GLY A 178 -16.74 4.59 20.78
C GLY A 178 -17.09 4.04 19.38
N VAL A 179 -16.13 3.96 18.46
CA VAL A 179 -16.36 3.33 17.15
C VAL A 179 -16.59 1.83 17.33
N ARG A 180 -17.66 1.32 16.72
CA ARG A 180 -18.04 -0.09 16.80
C ARG A 180 -17.20 -0.92 15.83
N PHE A 181 -16.68 -2.05 16.29
CA PHE A 181 -16.00 -3.03 15.45
C PHE A 181 -16.79 -4.34 15.42
N ILE A 182 -16.92 -4.94 14.23
CA ILE A 182 -17.54 -6.26 14.03
C ILE A 182 -16.58 -7.11 13.21
N HIS A 183 -16.31 -8.34 13.64
CA HIS A 183 -15.37 -9.24 12.98
C HIS A 183 -15.91 -10.66 12.78
N GLY A 184 -15.16 -11.51 12.08
CA GLY A 184 -15.58 -12.87 11.74
C GLY A 184 -16.65 -12.91 10.66
N ASN A 185 -17.56 -13.88 10.69
CA ASN A 185 -18.60 -14.02 9.67
C ASN A 185 -19.54 -12.81 9.62
N ASP A 186 -19.84 -12.20 10.78
CA ASP A 186 -20.60 -10.93 10.86
C ASP A 186 -19.77 -9.73 10.36
N GLY A 187 -18.45 -9.80 10.40
CA GLY A 187 -17.56 -8.74 9.90
C GLY A 187 -17.17 -8.89 8.43
N THR A 188 -17.61 -9.96 7.77
CA THR A 188 -17.21 -10.28 6.40
C THR A 188 -18.31 -9.85 5.44
N PHE A 189 -17.97 -8.94 4.52
CA PHE A 189 -18.88 -8.45 3.49
C PHE A 189 -19.25 -9.55 2.49
N GLU A 190 -20.56 -9.70 2.24
CA GLU A 190 -21.10 -10.57 1.19
C GLU A 190 -21.70 -9.75 0.05
N SER A 191 -22.61 -8.82 0.37
CA SER A 191 -23.26 -7.97 -0.65
C SER A 191 -23.81 -6.68 -0.07
N LEU A 192 -24.16 -5.72 -0.95
CA LEU A 192 -24.92 -4.53 -0.56
C LEU A 192 -26.37 -4.94 -0.26
N HIS A 193 -26.90 -4.50 0.86
CA HIS A 193 -28.31 -4.67 1.18
C HIS A 193 -29.12 -3.49 0.62
N LYS A 194 -30.24 -3.79 -0.03
CA LYS A 194 -31.16 -2.81 -0.61
C LYS A 194 -32.53 -2.92 0.04
N ASP A 195 -33.18 -1.79 0.27
CA ASP A 195 -34.56 -1.76 0.75
C ASP A 195 -35.58 -2.09 -0.38
N SER A 196 -36.87 -2.04 -0.06
CA SER A 196 -37.96 -2.30 -1.01
C SER A 196 -38.04 -1.30 -2.17
N ARG A 197 -37.33 -0.17 -2.08
CA ARG A 197 -37.23 0.86 -3.14
C ARG A 197 -35.97 0.68 -4.00
N GLY A 198 -35.16 -0.34 -3.71
CA GLY A 198 -33.89 -0.60 -4.39
C GLY A 198 -32.73 0.27 -3.89
N GLU A 199 -32.94 1.03 -2.82
CA GLU A 199 -31.96 1.94 -2.25
C GLU A 199 -31.05 1.21 -1.27
N VAL A 200 -29.74 1.49 -1.32
CA VAL A 200 -28.80 0.90 -0.35
C VAL A 200 -29.11 1.44 1.05
N ASN A 201 -29.20 0.55 2.03
CA ASN A 201 -29.41 0.87 3.44
C ASN A 201 -28.51 0.05 4.39
N GLY A 202 -27.47 -0.59 3.86
CA GLY A 202 -26.54 -1.41 4.63
C GLY A 202 -25.81 -2.44 3.78
N ILE A 203 -25.31 -3.48 4.44
CA ILE A 203 -24.70 -4.66 3.80
C ILE A 203 -25.27 -5.95 4.37
N ALA A 204 -25.23 -7.02 3.61
CA ALA A 204 -25.36 -8.39 4.12
C ALA A 204 -23.96 -8.93 4.43
N ALA A 205 -23.77 -9.47 5.63
CA ALA A 205 -22.56 -10.16 6.02
C ALA A 205 -22.62 -11.64 5.60
N VAL A 206 -21.48 -12.33 5.56
CA VAL A 206 -21.40 -13.77 5.22
C VAL A 206 -22.23 -14.64 6.17
N SER A 207 -22.45 -14.19 7.40
CA SER A 207 -23.37 -14.87 8.34
C SER A 207 -24.85 -14.80 7.94
N GLY A 208 -25.21 -14.02 6.91
CA GLY A 208 -26.58 -13.67 6.55
C GLY A 208 -27.13 -12.47 7.33
N ARG A 209 -26.38 -11.93 8.30
CA ARG A 209 -26.81 -10.77 9.09
C ARG A 209 -26.83 -9.51 8.23
N HIS A 210 -27.94 -8.77 8.30
CA HIS A 210 -28.01 -7.40 7.78
C HIS A 210 -27.37 -6.42 8.77
N ILE A 211 -26.44 -5.59 8.27
CA ILE A 211 -25.80 -4.50 9.02
C ILE A 211 -26.27 -3.18 8.40
N PRO A 212 -27.19 -2.45 9.07
CA PRO A 212 -27.77 -1.24 8.51
C PRO A 212 -26.80 -0.06 8.57
N ALA A 213 -26.86 0.81 7.57
CA ALA A 213 -26.19 2.11 7.53
C ALA A 213 -26.77 3.02 6.44
N GLU A 214 -26.76 4.32 6.68
CA GLU A 214 -27.16 5.33 5.70
C GLU A 214 -26.09 5.61 4.65
N ARG A 215 -24.82 5.37 5.00
CA ARG A 215 -23.67 5.43 4.09
C ARG A 215 -22.77 4.22 4.28
N VAL A 216 -22.27 3.68 3.17
CA VAL A 216 -21.34 2.56 3.14
C VAL A 216 -20.05 2.99 2.45
N ILE A 217 -18.91 2.80 3.10
CA ILE A 217 -17.59 3.05 2.56
C ILE A 217 -16.88 1.71 2.36
N LEU A 218 -16.55 1.37 1.12
CA LEU A 218 -15.91 0.11 0.76
C LEU A 218 -14.39 0.29 0.66
N ALA A 219 -13.67 -0.20 1.67
CA ALA A 219 -12.22 -0.11 1.84
C ALA A 219 -11.56 -1.50 1.94
N MET A 220 -11.97 -2.41 1.05
CA MET A 220 -11.63 -3.84 1.09
C MET A 220 -10.26 -4.21 0.47
N GLY A 221 -9.43 -3.22 0.11
CA GLY A 221 -8.10 -3.44 -0.46
C GLY A 221 -8.10 -4.39 -1.67
N ALA A 222 -7.18 -5.35 -1.69
CA ALA A 222 -7.07 -6.37 -2.74
C ALA A 222 -8.34 -7.22 -2.94
N SER A 223 -9.18 -7.34 -1.91
CA SER A 223 -10.41 -8.13 -2.00
C SER A 223 -11.52 -7.42 -2.77
N THR A 224 -11.41 -6.11 -3.04
CA THR A 224 -12.48 -5.31 -3.66
C THR A 224 -13.02 -5.96 -4.93
N GLY A 225 -12.16 -6.26 -5.91
CA GLY A 225 -12.61 -6.79 -7.21
C GLY A 225 -13.30 -8.16 -7.11
N SER A 226 -12.91 -8.98 -6.13
CA SER A 226 -13.52 -10.31 -5.92
C SER A 226 -14.86 -10.26 -5.20
N ARG A 227 -15.18 -9.14 -4.53
CA ARG A 227 -16.38 -8.99 -3.69
C ARG A 227 -17.43 -8.09 -4.33
N ILE A 228 -17.01 -7.22 -5.24
CA ILE A 228 -17.91 -6.24 -5.83
C ILE A 228 -17.43 -5.82 -7.22
N GLU A 229 -18.38 -5.66 -8.15
CA GLU A 229 -18.07 -5.26 -9.52
C GLU A 229 -17.43 -3.86 -9.56
N VAL A 230 -16.26 -3.77 -10.21
CA VAL A 230 -15.46 -2.54 -10.37
C VAL A 230 -14.96 -2.33 -11.80
N LYS A 231 -15.55 -3.01 -12.79
CA LYS A 231 -15.26 -2.90 -14.23
C LYS A 231 -13.76 -3.03 -14.55
N ASP A 232 -13.08 -3.98 -13.90
CA ASP A 232 -11.62 -4.21 -14.02
C ASP A 232 -10.76 -2.94 -13.78
N MET A 233 -11.28 -1.90 -13.12
CA MET A 233 -10.49 -0.72 -12.74
C MET A 233 -9.46 -1.02 -11.65
N LEU A 234 -9.66 -2.11 -10.91
CA LEU A 234 -8.79 -2.56 -9.84
C LEU A 234 -8.47 -4.04 -10.02
N ARG A 235 -7.19 -4.38 -9.90
CA ARG A 235 -6.72 -5.76 -9.93
C ARG A 235 -5.91 -6.09 -8.69
N ALA A 236 -6.23 -7.23 -8.07
CA ALA A 236 -5.44 -7.74 -6.96
C ALA A 236 -4.09 -8.25 -7.47
N TYR A 237 -3.00 -7.76 -6.90
CA TYR A 237 -1.66 -8.29 -7.13
C TYR A 237 -0.96 -8.59 -5.81
N GLY A 238 -0.31 -9.75 -5.75
CA GLY A 238 0.64 -10.12 -4.72
C GLY A 238 2.02 -9.56 -5.03
N TYR A 239 2.70 -9.09 -3.99
CA TYR A 239 4.07 -8.60 -4.01
C TYR A 239 4.91 -9.42 -3.06
N ALA A 240 6.02 -9.98 -3.57
CA ALA A 240 6.86 -10.87 -2.81
C ALA A 240 7.72 -10.11 -1.79
N LEU A 241 7.71 -10.57 -0.55
CA LEU A 241 8.59 -10.09 0.51
C LEU A 241 9.22 -11.27 1.26
N ALA A 242 10.39 -11.03 1.82
CA ALA A 242 11.09 -11.98 2.67
C ALA A 242 11.90 -11.28 3.77
N MET A 243 12.35 -12.06 4.74
CA MET A 243 13.16 -11.61 5.84
C MET A 243 14.34 -12.55 6.08
N ILE A 244 15.46 -11.98 6.53
CA ILE A 244 16.60 -12.70 7.09
C ILE A 244 16.66 -12.41 8.59
N GLN A 245 16.96 -13.43 9.38
CA GLN A 245 17.26 -13.28 10.80
C GLN A 245 18.74 -12.99 10.96
N LEU A 246 19.07 -11.83 11.53
CA LEU A 246 20.42 -11.48 11.93
C LEU A 246 20.66 -11.87 13.38
N GLU A 247 21.91 -12.18 13.72
CA GLU A 247 22.31 -12.33 15.11
C GLU A 247 22.27 -10.95 15.82
N PRO A 248 22.04 -10.89 17.14
CA PRO A 248 21.89 -9.62 17.84
C PRO A 248 23.06 -8.64 17.63
N GLN A 249 24.31 -9.13 17.65
CA GLN A 249 25.48 -8.28 17.42
C GLN A 249 25.62 -7.84 15.96
N GLU A 250 25.23 -8.70 15.01
CA GLU A 250 25.23 -8.37 13.58
C GLU A 250 24.17 -7.32 13.26
N ALA A 251 22.97 -7.42 13.84
CA ALA A 251 21.88 -6.47 13.65
C ALA A 251 22.28 -5.02 14.02
N LEU A 252 23.18 -4.84 14.99
CA LEU A 252 23.70 -3.52 15.38
C LEU A 252 24.46 -2.83 14.24
N LEU A 253 25.07 -3.58 13.32
CA LEU A 253 25.78 -3.02 12.16
C LEU A 253 24.82 -2.39 11.14
N TYR A 254 23.55 -2.79 11.16
CA TYR A 254 22.51 -2.34 10.24
C TYR A 254 21.49 -1.41 10.89
N LYS A 255 21.61 -1.15 12.19
CA LYS A 255 20.75 -0.21 12.90
C LYS A 255 20.88 1.19 12.30
N ASP A 256 19.74 1.87 12.15
CA ASP A 256 19.61 3.20 11.55
C ASP A 256 20.07 3.25 10.08
N MET A 257 20.19 2.09 9.41
CA MET A 257 20.48 2.03 7.98
C MET A 257 19.33 2.64 7.18
N PRO A 258 19.60 3.59 6.25
CA PRO A 258 18.59 4.12 5.37
C PRO A 258 17.86 3.03 4.58
N CYS A 259 16.57 3.25 4.32
CA CYS A 259 15.81 2.40 3.42
C CYS A 259 16.46 2.41 2.03
N LEU A 260 16.88 1.25 1.52
CA LEU A 260 17.51 1.10 0.21
C LEU A 260 16.45 0.71 -0.82
N HIS A 261 16.35 1.41 -1.94
CA HIS A 261 15.30 1.13 -2.93
C HIS A 261 15.81 1.26 -4.37
N SER A 262 15.86 0.13 -5.06
CA SER A 262 16.02 0.06 -6.51
C SER A 262 14.68 0.26 -7.21
N LYS A 263 14.63 1.10 -8.23
CA LYS A 263 13.40 1.30 -9.05
C LYS A 263 12.92 0.04 -9.76
N THR A 264 13.82 -0.91 -9.98
CA THR A 264 13.56 -2.09 -10.80
C THR A 264 13.67 -3.39 -10.04
N HIS A 265 14.39 -3.43 -8.91
CA HIS A 265 14.68 -4.67 -8.20
C HIS A 265 14.05 -4.77 -6.81
N GLY A 266 13.60 -3.67 -6.20
CA GLY A 266 12.91 -3.70 -4.90
C GLY A 266 13.60 -2.90 -3.81
N TYR A 267 13.28 -3.20 -2.55
CA TYR A 267 13.76 -2.43 -1.41
C TYR A 267 14.14 -3.27 -0.20
N ILE A 268 14.98 -2.69 0.67
CA ILE A 268 15.52 -3.26 1.90
C ILE A 268 15.37 -2.24 3.03
N PHE A 269 15.00 -2.69 4.23
CA PHE A 269 14.96 -1.90 5.45
C PHE A 269 16.11 -2.28 6.40
N GLU A 270 16.36 -1.46 7.41
CA GLU A 270 17.08 -1.90 8.61
C GLU A 270 16.37 -3.07 9.32
N PRO A 271 17.08 -3.87 10.15
CA PRO A 271 16.46 -4.91 10.94
C PRO A 271 15.52 -4.36 12.01
N SER A 272 14.45 -5.09 12.31
CA SER A 272 13.64 -4.84 13.51
C SER A 272 14.45 -5.08 14.80
N VAL A 273 13.88 -4.67 15.94
CA VAL A 273 14.51 -4.84 17.27
C VAL A 273 14.89 -6.30 17.56
N ASP A 274 14.14 -7.27 17.03
CA ASP A 274 14.43 -8.69 17.13
C ASP A 274 15.30 -9.24 15.98
N GLY A 275 15.95 -8.38 15.21
CA GLY A 275 16.97 -8.75 14.22
C GLY A 275 16.44 -9.18 12.85
N ARG A 276 15.13 -9.05 12.55
CA ARG A 276 14.60 -9.40 11.21
C ARG A 276 14.80 -8.26 10.22
N LEU A 277 15.65 -8.48 9.22
CA LEU A 277 15.87 -7.57 8.10
C LEU A 277 14.93 -7.94 6.94
N LYS A 278 14.02 -7.03 6.60
CA LYS A 278 13.02 -7.26 5.54
C LYS A 278 13.42 -6.63 4.21
N PHE A 279 13.12 -7.34 3.14
CA PHE A 279 13.23 -6.87 1.76
C PHE A 279 12.06 -7.37 0.92
N ALA A 280 11.75 -6.66 -0.17
CA ALA A 280 10.64 -7.01 -1.04
C ALA A 280 10.89 -6.59 -2.48
N LEU A 281 10.22 -7.29 -3.40
CA LEU A 281 10.33 -7.10 -4.83
C LEU A 281 9.19 -6.23 -5.37
N PRO A 282 9.41 -5.54 -6.51
CA PRO A 282 8.39 -4.74 -7.19
C PRO A 282 7.51 -5.58 -8.14
N GLY A 283 7.89 -6.83 -8.41
CA GLY A 283 7.15 -7.75 -9.29
C GLY A 283 5.74 -8.07 -8.79
N ARG A 284 4.83 -8.30 -9.73
CA ARG A 284 3.39 -8.51 -9.47
C ARG A 284 2.98 -9.94 -9.78
N TYR A 285 2.18 -10.51 -8.90
CA TYR A 285 1.62 -11.85 -9.04
C TYR A 285 0.09 -11.79 -9.01
N ALA A 286 -0.56 -12.21 -10.08
CA ALA A 286 -2.01 -12.37 -10.14
C ALA A 286 -2.40 -13.82 -9.86
N TRP A 287 -3.56 -14.04 -9.27
CA TRP A 287 -4.13 -15.38 -9.11
C TRP A 287 -5.61 -15.37 -9.45
N TYR A 288 -5.96 -16.09 -10.51
CA TYR A 288 -7.32 -16.15 -11.03
C TYR A 288 -8.11 -17.35 -10.50
N GLY A 289 -7.43 -18.42 -10.07
CA GLY A 289 -8.07 -19.63 -9.59
C GLY A 289 -9.01 -20.24 -10.65
N LYS A 290 -10.32 -20.12 -10.46
CA LYS A 290 -11.37 -20.52 -11.43
C LYS A 290 -12.22 -19.32 -11.93
N SER A 291 -11.80 -18.10 -11.65
CA SER A 291 -12.52 -16.85 -11.91
C SER A 291 -11.71 -15.99 -12.88
N ASP A 292 -12.36 -15.07 -13.59
CA ASP A 292 -11.66 -14.08 -14.43
C ASP A 292 -11.13 -12.88 -13.64
N VAL A 293 -11.33 -12.86 -12.31
CA VAL A 293 -10.88 -11.80 -11.42
C VAL A 293 -9.73 -12.31 -10.56
N SER A 294 -8.62 -11.56 -10.53
CA SER A 294 -7.51 -11.86 -9.63
C SER A 294 -7.94 -11.69 -8.16
N ARG A 295 -7.62 -12.64 -7.30
CA ARG A 295 -8.05 -12.64 -5.89
C ARG A 295 -6.87 -12.84 -4.93
N PRO A 296 -6.92 -12.22 -3.74
CA PRO A 296 -5.86 -12.38 -2.73
C PRO A 296 -5.89 -13.73 -1.99
N GLU A 297 -6.86 -14.60 -2.29
CA GLU A 297 -7.15 -15.85 -1.60
C GLU A 297 -6.11 -16.95 -1.88
N ALA A 298 -5.27 -16.75 -2.91
CA ALA A 298 -4.37 -17.76 -3.45
C ALA A 298 -3.43 -18.42 -2.44
N LEU A 299 -2.85 -17.65 -1.51
CA LEU A 299 -1.62 -18.06 -0.80
C LEU A 299 -1.46 -17.43 0.59
N VAL A 300 -2.54 -16.97 1.21
CA VAL A 300 -2.48 -16.44 2.60
C VAL A 300 -1.97 -17.50 3.59
N SER A 301 -2.15 -18.78 3.28
CA SER A 301 -1.86 -19.90 4.19
C SER A 301 -0.50 -20.58 4.00
N SER A 302 0.32 -20.21 3.00
CA SER A 302 1.62 -20.83 2.76
C SER A 302 2.76 -19.85 3.02
N TYR A 303 3.11 -19.69 4.30
CA TYR A 303 4.40 -19.09 4.67
C TYR A 303 5.53 -19.88 4.01
N ASN A 304 6.56 -19.16 3.55
CA ASN A 304 7.77 -19.74 2.95
C ASN A 304 7.56 -20.46 1.60
N ASN A 305 6.51 -20.11 0.85
CA ASN A 305 6.26 -20.66 -0.48
C ASN A 305 6.17 -19.55 -1.55
N LEU A 306 7.28 -18.84 -1.76
CA LEU A 306 7.40 -17.94 -2.89
C LEU A 306 7.76 -18.72 -4.16
N PRO A 307 7.30 -18.28 -5.35
CA PRO A 307 7.81 -18.76 -6.62
C PRO A 307 9.35 -18.73 -6.66
N SER A 308 9.98 -19.77 -7.22
CA SER A 308 11.43 -19.93 -7.21
C SER A 308 12.21 -18.74 -7.79
N GLU A 309 11.65 -18.08 -8.80
CA GLU A 309 12.20 -16.87 -9.41
C GLU A 309 12.22 -15.68 -8.45
N CYS A 310 11.27 -15.59 -7.50
CA CYS A 310 11.30 -14.56 -6.45
C CYS A 310 12.56 -14.70 -5.60
N ILE A 311 12.96 -15.94 -5.29
CA ILE A 311 14.12 -16.20 -4.45
C ILE A 311 15.38 -15.71 -5.17
N ALA A 312 15.51 -16.01 -6.47
CA ALA A 312 16.63 -15.52 -7.28
C ALA A 312 16.67 -13.99 -7.37
N GLU A 313 15.53 -13.34 -7.66
CA GLU A 313 15.40 -11.88 -7.71
C GLU A 313 15.72 -11.22 -6.36
N MET A 314 15.30 -11.84 -5.26
CA MET A 314 15.61 -11.37 -3.90
C MET A 314 17.09 -11.48 -3.56
N ARG A 315 17.74 -12.58 -3.94
CA ARG A 315 19.20 -12.72 -3.77
C ARG A 315 19.95 -11.73 -4.62
N GLU A 316 19.48 -11.44 -5.84
CA GLU A 316 20.07 -10.40 -6.67
C GLU A 316 19.95 -9.02 -6.00
N LEU A 317 18.76 -8.67 -5.49
CA LEU A 317 18.55 -7.43 -4.73
C LEU A 317 19.53 -7.29 -3.55
N LEU A 318 19.68 -8.35 -2.76
CA LEU A 318 20.65 -8.39 -1.66
C LEU A 318 22.08 -8.27 -2.17
N SER A 319 22.45 -8.99 -3.23
CA SER A 319 23.81 -8.94 -3.79
C SER A 319 24.22 -7.55 -4.27
N MET A 320 23.24 -6.74 -4.73
CA MET A 320 23.49 -5.38 -5.19
C MET A 320 23.74 -4.42 -4.03
N PHE A 321 22.96 -4.48 -2.95
CA PHE A 321 23.08 -3.53 -1.85
C PHE A 321 23.96 -4.04 -0.71
N LEU A 322 23.74 -5.27 -0.27
CA LEU A 322 24.31 -5.91 0.92
C LEU A 322 24.86 -7.30 0.57
N PRO A 323 25.91 -7.40 -0.26
CA PRO A 323 26.43 -8.68 -0.78
C PRO A 323 26.78 -9.69 0.32
N GLN A 324 27.23 -9.22 1.48
CA GLN A 324 27.53 -10.05 2.64
C GLN A 324 26.31 -10.81 3.21
N LEU A 325 25.08 -10.41 2.85
CA LEU A 325 23.84 -11.08 3.25
C LEU A 325 23.17 -11.88 2.12
N ALA A 326 23.71 -11.87 0.90
CA ALA A 326 23.03 -12.40 -0.29
C ALA A 326 22.73 -13.91 -0.23
N ASP A 327 23.59 -14.67 0.45
CA ASP A 327 23.47 -16.14 0.56
C ASP A 327 22.74 -16.60 1.84
N ARG A 328 22.31 -15.67 2.70
CA ARG A 328 21.61 -16.01 3.96
C ARG A 328 20.30 -16.76 3.67
N SER A 329 19.92 -17.63 4.59
CA SER A 329 18.61 -18.30 4.58
C SER A 329 17.52 -17.32 4.96
N PHE A 330 16.38 -17.39 4.29
CA PHE A 330 15.22 -16.58 4.64
C PHE A 330 14.49 -17.24 5.82
N CYS A 331 14.26 -16.48 6.89
CA CYS A 331 13.48 -16.95 8.03
C CYS A 331 11.97 -16.80 7.81
N TYR A 332 11.58 -16.01 6.81
CA TYR A 332 10.20 -15.71 6.46
C TYR A 332 10.09 -15.29 5.00
N SER A 333 9.04 -15.73 4.30
CA SER A 333 8.64 -15.15 3.02
C SER A 333 7.14 -15.32 2.73
N GLN A 334 6.55 -14.36 2.00
CA GLN A 334 5.14 -14.36 1.62
C GLN A 334 4.84 -13.44 0.44
N LEU A 335 3.66 -13.62 -0.17
CA LEU A 335 3.04 -12.59 -1.01
C LEU A 335 2.15 -11.68 -0.16
N CYS A 336 2.36 -10.38 -0.29
CA CYS A 336 1.52 -9.33 0.27
C CYS A 336 0.62 -8.76 -0.81
N TRP A 337 -0.71 -8.75 -0.61
CA TRP A 337 -1.66 -8.37 -1.64
C TRP A 337 -2.12 -6.91 -1.55
N ASP A 338 -2.18 -6.21 -2.68
CA ASP A 338 -2.80 -4.89 -2.82
C ASP A 338 -3.74 -4.87 -4.05
N ALA A 339 -4.58 -3.83 -4.14
CA ALA A 339 -5.37 -3.53 -5.33
C ALA A 339 -4.68 -2.41 -6.12
N ASP A 340 -4.27 -2.72 -7.34
CA ASP A 340 -3.68 -1.76 -8.26
C ASP A 340 -4.72 -1.24 -9.24
N SER A 341 -4.65 0.05 -9.55
CA SER A 341 -5.27 0.63 -10.73
C SER A 341 -4.27 0.70 -11.89
N ALA A 342 -4.78 0.88 -13.11
CA ALA A 342 -3.96 0.97 -14.33
C ALA A 342 -2.99 2.17 -14.34
N ASP A 343 -3.36 3.27 -13.68
CA ASP A 343 -2.64 4.54 -13.68
C ASP A 343 -2.04 4.90 -12.31
N ASP A 344 -1.95 3.90 -11.42
CA ASP A 344 -1.44 4.03 -10.06
C ASP A 344 -2.24 4.97 -9.15
N ASN A 345 -3.42 5.45 -9.57
CA ASN A 345 -4.25 6.30 -8.73
C ASN A 345 -5.16 5.51 -7.77
N PHE A 346 -5.54 6.14 -6.65
CA PHE A 346 -6.57 5.58 -5.77
C PHE A 346 -7.95 5.57 -6.44
N LEU A 347 -8.87 4.79 -5.88
CA LEU A 347 -10.30 4.89 -6.17
C LEU A 347 -11.02 5.42 -4.92
N ILE A 348 -11.32 6.72 -4.94
CA ILE A 348 -12.05 7.43 -3.88
C ILE A 348 -13.21 8.20 -4.53
N SER A 349 -14.30 7.48 -4.80
CA SER A 349 -15.45 8.01 -5.52
C SER A 349 -16.72 7.25 -5.19
N PHE A 350 -17.88 7.90 -5.34
CA PHE A 350 -19.16 7.21 -5.25
C PHE A 350 -19.34 6.26 -6.43
N ARG A 351 -20.03 5.16 -6.19
CA ARG A 351 -20.45 4.28 -7.28
C ARG A 351 -21.47 4.99 -8.18
N PRO A 352 -21.37 4.90 -9.52
CA PRO A 352 -22.31 5.55 -10.43
C PRO A 352 -23.78 5.22 -10.16
N GLU A 353 -24.05 4.01 -9.70
CA GLU A 353 -25.36 3.45 -9.41
C GLU A 353 -25.86 3.73 -7.99
N SER A 354 -25.06 4.35 -7.12
CA SER A 354 -25.48 4.67 -5.75
C SER A 354 -24.72 5.85 -5.14
N GLY A 355 -25.46 6.92 -4.82
CA GLY A 355 -24.95 8.05 -4.03
C GLY A 355 -24.72 7.75 -2.55
N LYS A 356 -24.93 6.50 -2.09
CA LYS A 356 -24.72 6.07 -0.70
C LYS A 356 -23.49 5.19 -0.51
N VAL A 357 -22.91 4.68 -1.60
CA VAL A 357 -21.77 3.76 -1.56
C VAL A 357 -20.53 4.46 -2.10
N LEU A 358 -19.57 4.73 -1.22
CA LEU A 358 -18.29 5.35 -1.53
C LEU A 358 -17.20 4.26 -1.60
N MET A 359 -16.41 4.25 -2.66
CA MET A 359 -15.20 3.45 -2.74
C MET A 359 -14.06 4.19 -2.05
N ALA A 360 -13.19 3.48 -1.32
CA ALA A 360 -11.96 4.02 -0.74
C ALA A 360 -10.87 2.95 -0.76
N THR A 361 -10.29 2.70 -1.93
CA THR A 361 -9.35 1.58 -2.16
C THR A 361 -8.37 1.92 -3.30
N GLY A 362 -7.72 0.92 -3.90
CA GLY A 362 -6.78 1.09 -5.02
C GLY A 362 -5.42 1.59 -4.56
N GLY A 363 -4.92 1.08 -3.42
CA GLY A 363 -3.69 1.52 -2.80
C GLY A 363 -2.45 1.44 -3.69
N SER A 364 -2.52 0.65 -4.77
CA SER A 364 -1.55 0.59 -5.86
C SER A 364 -0.11 0.51 -5.34
N TYR A 365 0.14 -0.37 -4.37
CA TYR A 365 1.43 -0.64 -3.75
C TYR A 365 2.13 0.59 -3.14
N HIS A 366 1.39 1.66 -2.84
CA HIS A 366 1.96 2.86 -2.25
C HIS A 366 1.09 3.55 -1.20
N GLY A 367 -0.11 3.03 -0.94
CA GLY A 367 -1.12 3.64 -0.08
C GLY A 367 -0.76 3.79 1.40
N PHE A 368 0.06 2.89 1.97
CA PHE A 368 0.32 2.90 3.41
C PHE A 368 0.88 4.22 3.95
N LYS A 369 1.77 4.90 3.21
CA LYS A 369 2.38 6.13 3.72
C LYS A 369 1.37 7.24 3.97
N PHE A 370 0.21 7.19 3.31
CA PHE A 370 -0.88 8.13 3.50
C PHE A 370 -1.79 7.75 4.66
N PHE A 371 -1.51 6.68 5.41
CA PHE A 371 -2.35 6.21 6.51
C PHE A 371 -2.77 7.32 7.50
N PRO A 372 -1.91 8.28 7.87
CA PRO A 372 -2.33 9.37 8.77
C PRO A 372 -3.35 10.35 8.17
N THR A 373 -3.41 10.47 6.84
CA THR A 373 -4.14 11.56 6.16
C THR A 373 -5.19 11.09 5.16
N ILE A 374 -5.11 9.87 4.62
CA ILE A 374 -5.96 9.42 3.52
C ILE A 374 -7.45 9.45 3.89
N GLY A 375 -7.79 9.11 5.13
CA GLY A 375 -9.14 9.19 5.67
C GLY A 375 -9.73 10.59 5.63
N ARG A 376 -8.91 11.64 5.80
CA ARG A 376 -9.36 13.04 5.66
C ARG A 376 -9.89 13.30 4.25
N HIS A 377 -9.23 12.74 3.24
CA HIS A 377 -9.67 12.91 1.85
C HIS A 377 -10.86 12.03 1.51
N VAL A 378 -11.00 10.85 2.13
CA VAL A 378 -12.21 10.03 2.03
C VAL A 378 -13.41 10.77 2.64
N VAL A 379 -13.25 11.38 3.82
CA VAL A 379 -14.29 12.23 4.43
C VAL A 379 -14.60 13.43 3.55
N ALA A 380 -13.59 14.09 2.98
CA ALA A 380 -13.81 15.18 2.03
C ALA A 380 -14.60 14.71 0.79
N ALA A 381 -14.34 13.50 0.26
CA ALA A 381 -15.12 12.93 -0.84
C ALA A 381 -16.57 12.65 -0.43
N LEU A 382 -16.77 12.05 0.75
CA LEU A 382 -18.09 11.81 1.34
C LEU A 382 -18.89 13.12 1.49
N GLU A 383 -18.23 14.18 1.96
CA GLU A 383 -18.81 15.51 2.16
C GLU A 383 -18.81 16.38 0.90
N GLY A 384 -18.40 15.88 -0.28
CA GLY A 384 -18.39 16.66 -1.53
C GLY A 384 -17.39 17.83 -1.56
N LYS A 385 -16.34 17.79 -0.73
CA LYS A 385 -15.29 18.80 -0.54
C LYS A 385 -13.91 18.36 -1.05
N LEU A 386 -13.83 17.25 -1.77
CA LEU A 386 -12.57 16.78 -2.34
C LEU A 386 -12.06 17.80 -3.38
N SER A 387 -10.75 18.07 -3.39
CA SER A 387 -10.15 19.00 -4.36
C SER A 387 -10.40 18.53 -5.80
N GLN A 388 -10.44 19.47 -6.75
CA GLN A 388 -10.67 19.17 -8.16
C GLN A 388 -9.69 18.10 -8.68
N GLU A 389 -8.39 18.32 -8.45
CA GLU A 389 -7.32 17.44 -8.90
C GLU A 389 -7.48 16.02 -8.35
N ALA A 390 -7.71 15.88 -7.04
CA ALA A 390 -7.90 14.58 -6.41
C ALA A 390 -9.21 13.91 -6.87
N ARG A 391 -10.27 14.69 -7.08
CA ARG A 391 -11.57 14.19 -7.57
C ARG A 391 -11.46 13.63 -8.98
N GLU A 392 -10.71 14.27 -9.86
CA GLU A 392 -10.45 13.77 -11.21
C GLU A 392 -9.55 12.54 -11.19
N ALA A 393 -8.47 12.58 -10.41
CA ALA A 393 -7.51 11.48 -10.30
C ALA A 393 -8.12 10.23 -9.67
N TRP A 394 -9.07 10.36 -8.74
CA TRP A 394 -9.64 9.24 -7.98
C TRP A 394 -11.07 8.86 -8.36
N ALA A 395 -11.55 9.41 -9.47
CA ALA A 395 -12.89 9.16 -10.00
C ALA A 395 -13.11 7.68 -10.39
N TRP A 396 -14.38 7.31 -10.50
CA TRP A 396 -14.81 6.09 -11.17
C TRP A 396 -14.53 6.20 -12.68
N ARG A 397 -13.49 5.52 -13.16
CA ARG A 397 -12.88 5.67 -14.50
C ARG A 397 -12.77 4.35 -15.27
N PRO A 398 -13.90 3.75 -15.69
CA PRO A 398 -13.90 2.46 -16.38
C PRO A 398 -13.20 2.51 -17.74
N GLU A 399 -13.01 3.69 -18.34
CA GLU A 399 -12.22 3.88 -19.57
C GLU A 399 -10.73 3.55 -19.42
N LEU A 400 -10.25 3.40 -18.18
CA LEU A 400 -8.90 2.94 -17.84
C LEU A 400 -8.82 1.43 -17.62
N SER A 401 -9.94 0.69 -17.68
CA SER A 401 -9.96 -0.77 -17.50
C SER A 401 -9.02 -1.45 -18.49
N SER A 402 -8.42 -2.56 -18.07
CA SER A 402 -7.55 -3.39 -18.92
C SER A 402 -6.27 -2.73 -19.46
N LYS A 403 -5.96 -1.48 -19.04
CA LYS A 403 -4.72 -0.76 -19.42
C LYS A 403 -3.60 -0.91 -18.37
N TYR A 404 -3.42 -2.10 -17.83
CA TYR A 404 -2.40 -2.35 -16.81
C TYR A 404 -1.00 -2.38 -17.43
N HIS A 405 -0.15 -1.44 -17.05
CA HIS A 405 1.26 -1.43 -17.41
C HIS A 405 2.11 -2.12 -16.33
N THR A 406 3.23 -2.76 -16.71
CA THR A 406 4.21 -3.32 -15.75
C THR A 406 4.85 -2.19 -14.94
N ARG A 407 5.09 -2.40 -13.63
CA ARG A 407 5.84 -1.48 -12.77
C ARG A 407 7.29 -1.93 -12.64
N GLY A 408 8.24 -1.07 -13.02
CA GLY A 408 9.67 -1.40 -12.97
C GLY A 408 10.04 -2.53 -13.95
N ALA A 409 11.13 -3.26 -13.68
CA ALA A 409 11.58 -4.36 -14.54
C ALA A 409 10.75 -5.66 -14.35
N GLY A 410 9.80 -5.69 -13.41
CA GLY A 410 8.99 -6.87 -13.12
C GLY A 410 7.79 -7.00 -14.06
N GLU A 411 7.69 -8.14 -14.75
CA GLU A 411 6.49 -8.54 -15.48
C GLU A 411 5.36 -8.93 -14.51
N THR A 412 4.11 -8.75 -14.93
CA THR A 412 2.96 -9.33 -14.21
C THR A 412 2.95 -10.83 -14.50
N ARG A 413 3.08 -11.65 -13.46
CA ARG A 413 3.08 -13.11 -13.54
C ARG A 413 1.76 -13.67 -13.04
N VAL A 414 1.31 -14.78 -13.62
CA VAL A 414 0.10 -15.49 -13.20
C VAL A 414 0.49 -16.72 -12.42
N LEU A 415 -0.08 -16.85 -11.22
CA LEU A 415 0.13 -17.99 -10.35
C LEU A 415 -0.80 -19.14 -10.72
N ASP A 416 -0.23 -20.34 -10.77
CA ASP A 416 -0.97 -21.59 -10.86
C ASP A 416 -1.61 -21.97 -9.50
N ARG A 417 -2.27 -23.13 -9.45
CA ARG A 417 -2.90 -23.63 -8.21
C ARG A 417 -1.92 -24.08 -7.13
N SER A 418 -0.66 -24.34 -7.49
CA SER A 418 0.42 -24.70 -6.56
C SER A 418 1.14 -23.46 -6.01
N GLY A 419 0.78 -22.27 -6.50
CA GLY A 419 1.41 -21.01 -6.13
C GLY A 419 2.73 -20.73 -6.85
N GLN A 420 3.05 -21.49 -7.89
CA GLN A 420 4.18 -21.21 -8.78
C GLN A 420 3.72 -20.34 -9.94
N ALA A 421 4.60 -19.52 -10.50
CA ALA A 421 4.25 -18.79 -11.72
C ALA A 421 4.12 -19.77 -12.89
N GLU A 422 3.02 -19.65 -13.62
CA GLU A 422 2.91 -20.27 -14.94
C GLU A 422 4.00 -19.65 -15.81
N GLY A 423 4.95 -20.45 -16.29
CA GLY A 423 6.06 -19.97 -17.15
C GLY A 423 5.53 -19.11 -18.29
N ILE A 424 6.29 -18.07 -18.66
CA ILE A 424 5.92 -16.94 -19.55
C ILE A 424 4.86 -17.36 -20.58
N SER A 425 3.60 -17.25 -20.18
CA SER A 425 2.49 -17.57 -21.05
C SER A 425 2.34 -16.37 -21.96
N SER A 426 2.67 -16.56 -23.23
CA SER A 426 2.36 -15.65 -24.33
C SER A 426 0.84 -15.55 -24.58
N ARG A 427 0.04 -15.37 -23.52
CA ARG A 427 -1.35 -14.91 -23.63
C ARG A 427 -1.35 -13.40 -23.84
N THR A 428 -0.77 -12.99 -24.96
CA THR A 428 -1.06 -11.72 -25.63
C THR A 428 -2.40 -11.75 -26.37
N SER A 429 -3.17 -12.84 -26.31
CA SER A 429 -4.45 -12.94 -27.00
C SER A 429 -5.62 -12.83 -26.03
N ARG A 430 -6.16 -11.61 -25.95
CA ARG A 430 -7.45 -11.25 -25.32
C ARG A 430 -7.48 -11.42 -23.78
N LEU A 431 -7.13 -10.36 -23.07
CA LEU A 431 -7.44 -10.14 -21.66
C LEU A 431 -7.96 -8.71 -21.49
#